data_AF-V9LAG8-F1
#
_entry.id   AF-V9LAG8-F1
#
_cell.length_a   1.000
_cell.length_b   1.000
_cell.length_c   1.000
_cell.angle_alpha   90.00
_cell.angle_beta   90.00
_cell.angle_gamma   90.00
#
_symmetry.space_group_name_H-M   'P 1'
#
loop_
_entity.id
_entity.type
_entity.pdbx_description
1 polymer ?
#
loop_
_entity_poly.entity_id
_entity_poly.type
_entity_poly.pdbx_seq_one_letter_code
_entity_poly.pdbx_strand_id
1 'polypeptide(L)'
;RGLRDKMAVALRSMAAVAEFRDDELLHLHLVTDPPSTALATPLLQHCLHRARFSYQVTFHDVDSLTHKLFPIVEAMQKRFSAGSGTYYSDSIFFLSVAMHRIMPPEMTQIVQLDLDVKYRTNIRNLFEEFDKFQPEAVIGIARELQPVYRHALWQYRRENPGTVVGEPPPGIPGFNSGVVLLDLGRMRSSALYNRLLEPGNVEKLAEKYRFKGHLGDQDFFTVAGMEHPGLFHPLNCTWNRQLCTWWRDHGYADVFDLYFQCRGEVNIYHGNCNTPIPEE
;
A
#
# COMPACT_ATOMS: atom_id res chain seq x y z
N ARG A 1 -20.61 0.07 -4.97
CA ARG A 1 -20.54 1.34 -4.18
C ARG A 1 -19.57 2.26 -4.93
N GLY A 2 -19.89 3.54 -5.08
CA GLY A 2 -18.98 4.48 -5.75
C GLY A 2 -17.77 4.81 -4.87
N LEU A 3 -16.72 5.42 -5.43
CA LEU A 3 -15.52 5.84 -4.68
C LEU A 3 -15.87 6.77 -3.50
N ARG A 4 -16.86 7.65 -3.70
CA ARG A 4 -17.39 8.53 -2.64
C ARG A 4 -17.95 7.76 -1.45
N ASP A 5 -18.69 6.68 -1.69
CA ASP A 5 -19.27 5.86 -0.62
C ASP A 5 -18.18 5.09 0.14
N LYS A 6 -17.18 4.58 -0.59
CA LYS A 6 -16.00 3.92 0.00
C LYS A 6 -15.27 4.87 0.95
N MET A 7 -14.95 6.08 0.48
CA MET A 7 -14.36 7.14 1.31
C MET A 7 -15.23 7.49 2.53
N ALA A 8 -16.56 7.56 2.38
CA ALA A 8 -17.46 7.82 3.49
C ALA A 8 -17.41 6.71 4.56
N VAL A 9 -17.34 5.44 4.15
CA VAL A 9 -17.19 4.30 5.06
C VAL A 9 -15.84 4.38 5.79
N ALA A 10 -14.75 4.63 5.06
CA ALA A 10 -13.42 4.76 5.65
C ALA A 10 -13.38 5.89 6.70
N LEU A 11 -13.82 7.10 6.35
CA LEU A 11 -13.79 8.25 7.25
C LEU A 11 -14.70 8.08 8.48
N ARG A 12 -15.93 7.58 8.30
CA ARG A 12 -16.86 7.38 9.42
C ARG A 12 -16.38 6.30 10.37
N SER A 13 -15.87 5.18 9.84
CA SER A 13 -15.35 4.11 10.69
C SER A 13 -14.10 4.56 11.45
N MET A 14 -13.19 5.30 10.81
CA MET A 14 -12.05 5.92 11.49
C MET A 14 -12.51 6.85 12.61
N ALA A 15 -13.40 7.80 12.32
CA ALA A 15 -13.89 8.76 13.30
C ALA A 15 -14.64 8.12 14.48
N ALA A 16 -15.20 6.92 14.30
CA ALA A 16 -15.93 6.20 15.33
C ALA A 16 -15.01 5.51 16.35
N VAL A 17 -13.79 5.11 15.95
CA VAL A 17 -12.88 4.29 16.78
C VAL A 17 -11.54 4.96 17.09
N ALA A 18 -11.18 6.03 16.39
CA ALA A 18 -9.90 6.69 16.59
C ALA A 18 -9.91 7.57 17.85
N GLU A 19 -8.87 7.42 18.65
CA GLU A 19 -8.65 8.15 19.90
C GLU A 19 -7.20 8.64 19.92
N PHE A 20 -7.01 9.91 20.26
CA PHE A 20 -5.71 10.56 20.33
C PHE A 20 -5.60 11.29 21.66
N ARG A 21 -4.36 11.49 22.12
CA ARG A 21 -4.10 12.33 23.30
C ARG A 21 -4.39 13.80 22.96
N ASP A 22 -4.60 14.63 23.97
CA ASP A 22 -4.94 16.04 23.78
C ASP A 22 -3.83 16.84 23.06
N ASP A 23 -2.58 16.38 23.16
CA ASP A 23 -1.40 16.96 22.50
C ASP A 23 -1.11 16.37 21.12
N GLU A 24 -1.91 15.40 20.66
CA GLU A 24 -1.75 14.74 19.36
C GLU A 24 -2.75 15.30 18.33
N LEU A 25 -2.30 15.38 17.08
CA LEU A 25 -3.11 15.82 15.94
C LEU A 25 -3.00 14.81 14.79
N LEU A 26 -4.14 14.40 14.23
CA LEU A 26 -4.19 13.57 13.03
C LEU A 26 -4.16 14.44 11.77
N HIS A 27 -3.06 14.39 11.01
CA HIS A 27 -2.96 15.09 9.74
C HIS A 27 -3.37 14.19 8.56
N LEU A 28 -4.51 14.49 7.95
CA LEU A 28 -5.03 13.82 6.77
C LEU A 28 -4.50 14.49 5.50
N HIS A 29 -3.67 13.77 4.74
CA HIS A 29 -3.20 14.19 3.42
C HIS A 29 -4.02 13.50 2.33
N LEU A 30 -4.61 14.27 1.42
CA LEU A 30 -5.37 13.76 0.29
C LEU A 30 -4.69 14.18 -1.01
N VAL A 31 -4.45 13.22 -1.91
CA VAL A 31 -3.98 13.50 -3.26
C VAL A 31 -5.18 13.54 -4.19
N THR A 32 -5.45 14.69 -4.78
CA THR A 32 -6.69 14.94 -5.53
C THR A 32 -6.44 15.85 -6.73
N ASP A 33 -7.28 15.71 -7.76
CA ASP A 33 -7.48 16.75 -8.76
C ASP A 33 -8.46 17.83 -8.22
N PRO A 34 -8.61 18.99 -8.91
CA PRO A 34 -9.52 20.03 -8.44
C PRO A 34 -11.00 19.59 -8.31
N PRO A 35 -11.59 18.83 -9.26
CA PRO A 35 -12.95 18.31 -9.11
C PRO A 35 -13.11 17.40 -7.88
N SER A 36 -12.18 16.48 -7.64
CA SER A 36 -12.22 15.59 -6.47
C SER A 36 -12.05 16.36 -5.16
N THR A 37 -11.24 17.42 -5.16
CA THR A 37 -11.10 18.32 -3.99
C THR A 37 -12.44 18.96 -3.61
N ALA A 38 -13.17 19.46 -4.60
CA ALA A 38 -14.50 20.06 -4.40
C ALA A 38 -15.54 19.04 -3.87
N LEU A 39 -15.42 17.76 -4.25
CA LEU A 39 -16.28 16.69 -3.76
C LEU A 39 -15.87 16.16 -2.38
N ALA A 40 -14.57 16.06 -2.12
CA ALA A 40 -14.01 15.50 -0.89
C ALA A 40 -14.20 16.44 0.31
N THR A 41 -14.10 17.76 0.11
CA THR A 41 -14.20 18.77 1.17
C THR A 41 -15.51 18.67 1.98
N PRO A 42 -16.72 18.75 1.37
CA PRO A 42 -17.97 18.63 2.12
C PRO A 42 -18.15 17.23 2.72
N LEU A 43 -17.61 16.19 2.08
CA LEU A 43 -17.67 14.82 2.61
C LEU A 43 -16.83 14.67 3.89
N LEU A 44 -15.60 15.20 3.90
CA LEU A 44 -14.73 15.22 5.08
C LEU A 44 -15.40 15.95 6.24
N GLN A 45 -15.92 17.15 6.00
CA GLN A 45 -16.64 17.92 7.01
C GLN A 45 -17.82 17.12 7.57
N HIS A 46 -18.63 16.51 6.70
CA HIS A 46 -19.79 15.74 7.12
C HIS A 46 -19.42 14.43 7.85
N CYS A 47 -18.39 13.70 7.40
CA CYS A 47 -18.01 12.43 8.01
C CYS A 47 -17.23 12.61 9.32
N LEU A 48 -16.45 13.69 9.44
CA LEU A 48 -15.60 13.96 10.60
C LEU A 48 -16.20 14.94 11.60
N HIS A 49 -17.43 15.43 11.40
CA HIS A 49 -18.07 16.41 12.32
C HIS A 49 -18.19 15.94 13.78
N ARG A 50 -18.13 14.63 14.05
CA ARG A 50 -18.15 14.04 15.40
C ARG A 50 -16.82 13.44 15.83
N ALA A 51 -15.75 13.68 15.07
CA ALA A 51 -14.42 13.25 15.47
C ALA A 51 -14.10 13.84 16.85
N ARG A 52 -13.67 12.99 17.77
CA ARG A 52 -13.35 13.36 19.16
C ARG A 52 -11.87 13.74 19.35
N PHE A 53 -11.19 14.04 18.24
CA PHE A 53 -9.75 14.31 18.19
C PHE A 53 -9.47 15.50 17.27
N SER A 54 -8.34 16.16 17.53
CA SER A 54 -7.84 17.23 16.68
C SER A 54 -7.33 16.67 15.36
N TYR A 55 -7.73 17.28 14.24
CA TYR A 55 -7.27 16.89 12.92
C TYR A 55 -7.00 18.08 12.01
N GLN A 56 -6.10 17.89 11.05
CA GLN A 56 -5.81 18.82 9.96
C GLN A 56 -5.99 18.11 8.63
N VAL A 57 -6.39 18.85 7.60
CA VAL A 57 -6.51 18.33 6.24
C VAL A 57 -5.60 19.13 5.30
N THR A 58 -4.83 18.44 4.46
CA THR A 58 -4.07 19.04 3.37
C THR A 58 -4.36 18.30 2.07
N PHE A 59 -4.71 19.05 1.04
CA PHE A 59 -4.85 18.54 -0.32
C PHE A 59 -3.55 18.75 -1.09
N HIS A 60 -3.13 17.73 -1.81
CA HIS A 60 -2.00 17.76 -2.72
C HIS A 60 -2.52 17.57 -4.14
N ASP A 61 -2.13 18.47 -5.04
CA ASP A 61 -2.51 18.39 -6.44
C ASP A 61 -1.84 17.21 -7.13
N VAL A 62 -2.65 16.34 -7.75
CA VAL A 62 -2.18 15.11 -8.40
C VAL A 62 -1.22 15.38 -9.56
N ASP A 63 -1.43 16.44 -10.34
CA ASP A 63 -0.60 16.79 -11.49
C ASP A 63 0.79 17.26 -11.01
N SER A 64 0.81 18.11 -9.98
CA SER A 64 2.05 18.57 -9.33
C SER A 64 2.88 17.41 -8.79
N LEU A 65 2.24 16.44 -8.11
CA LEU A 65 2.93 15.27 -7.60
C LEU A 65 3.42 14.36 -8.73
N THR A 66 2.61 14.15 -9.77
CA THR A 66 2.95 13.35 -10.93
C THR A 66 4.19 13.90 -11.64
N HIS A 67 4.28 15.22 -11.83
CA HIS A 67 5.46 15.88 -12.39
C HIS A 67 6.72 15.69 -11.55
N LYS A 68 6.61 15.77 -10.22
CA LYS A 68 7.76 15.54 -9.31
C LYS A 68 8.20 14.07 -9.29
N LEU A 69 7.24 13.15 -9.39
CA LEU A 69 7.49 11.71 -9.37
C LEU A 69 8.11 11.19 -10.66
N PHE A 70 7.69 11.72 -11.81
CA PHE A 70 8.03 11.16 -13.11
C PHE A 70 9.54 10.88 -13.30
N PRO A 71 10.47 11.81 -13.02
CA PRO A 71 11.90 11.55 -13.18
C PRO A 71 12.46 10.44 -12.28
N ILE A 72 11.76 10.12 -11.19
CA ILE A 72 12.17 9.12 -10.19
C ILE A 72 11.67 7.73 -10.60
N VAL A 73 10.48 7.64 -11.21
CA VAL A 73 9.75 6.37 -11.39
C VAL A 73 9.61 5.96 -12.87
N GLU A 74 10.08 6.76 -13.81
CA GLU A 74 10.01 6.47 -15.26
C GLU A 74 10.54 5.08 -15.60
N ALA A 75 11.67 4.67 -15.01
CA ALA A 75 12.25 3.35 -15.25
C ALA A 75 11.35 2.22 -14.73
N MET A 76 10.65 2.45 -13.61
CA MET A 76 9.73 1.49 -12.99
C MET A 76 8.46 1.32 -13.81
N GLN A 77 7.91 2.40 -14.37
CA GLN A 77 6.68 2.36 -15.17
C GLN A 77 6.78 1.36 -16.34
N LYS A 78 7.95 1.26 -16.98
CA LYS A 78 8.17 0.32 -18.09
C LYS A 78 8.00 -1.16 -17.70
N ARG A 79 8.17 -1.49 -16.42
CA ARG A 79 8.15 -2.86 -15.89
C ARG A 79 6.91 -3.17 -15.03
N PHE A 80 6.38 -2.17 -14.33
CA PHE A 80 5.37 -2.34 -13.29
C PHE A 80 4.02 -1.65 -13.56
N SER A 81 3.89 -0.92 -14.67
CA SER A 81 2.60 -0.40 -15.13
C SER A 81 1.99 -1.31 -16.20
N ALA A 82 0.66 -1.37 -16.25
CA ALA A 82 -0.01 -1.83 -17.45
C ALA A 82 0.43 -0.92 -18.63
N GLY A 83 0.52 -1.48 -19.83
CA GLY A 83 1.10 -0.80 -21.00
C GLY A 83 0.55 0.61 -21.24
N SER A 84 1.26 1.39 -22.08
CA SER A 84 0.94 2.79 -22.38
C SER A 84 -0.57 3.03 -22.58
N GLY A 85 -1.15 3.97 -21.81
CA GLY A 85 -2.56 4.37 -21.92
C GLY A 85 -3.55 3.64 -21.00
N THR A 86 -3.08 3.04 -19.90
CA THR A 86 -3.93 2.39 -18.89
C THR A 86 -3.95 3.17 -17.58
N TYR A 87 -4.99 3.02 -16.76
CA TYR A 87 -5.16 3.79 -15.51
C TYR A 87 -3.90 3.78 -14.63
N TYR A 88 -3.17 2.66 -14.54
CA TYR A 88 -1.95 2.51 -13.74
C TYR A 88 -0.64 2.95 -14.44
N SER A 89 -0.72 3.60 -15.61
CA SER A 89 0.47 4.15 -16.28
C SER A 89 0.94 5.48 -15.69
N ASP A 90 0.12 6.11 -14.83
CA ASP A 90 0.45 7.40 -14.24
C ASP A 90 1.46 7.27 -13.10
N SER A 91 2.39 8.22 -13.00
CA SER A 91 3.45 8.23 -11.98
C SER A 91 2.92 8.22 -10.56
N ILE A 92 1.68 8.65 -10.36
CA ILE A 92 1.05 8.72 -9.05
C ILE A 92 0.92 7.36 -8.36
N PHE A 93 0.79 6.26 -9.12
CA PHE A 93 0.74 4.90 -8.56
C PHE A 93 2.09 4.41 -7.99
N PHE A 94 3.14 5.23 -8.11
CA PHE A 94 4.44 5.01 -7.49
C PHE A 94 4.75 6.05 -6.41
N LEU A 95 3.76 6.83 -5.95
CA LEU A 95 3.98 7.88 -4.94
C LEU A 95 4.64 7.32 -3.68
N SER A 96 4.17 6.18 -3.17
CA SER A 96 4.72 5.53 -1.96
C SER A 96 6.20 5.16 -2.10
N VAL A 97 6.65 4.78 -3.31
CA VAL A 97 8.03 4.37 -3.60
C VAL A 97 9.02 5.55 -3.48
N ALA A 98 8.56 6.76 -3.75
CA ALA A 98 9.38 7.96 -3.74
C ALA A 98 8.89 9.02 -2.74
N MET A 99 7.96 8.67 -1.85
CA MET A 99 7.30 9.59 -0.92
C MET A 99 8.31 10.41 -0.11
N HIS A 100 9.43 9.80 0.26
CA HIS A 100 10.52 10.40 1.03
C HIS A 100 11.28 11.51 0.29
N ARG A 101 11.20 11.55 -1.04
CA ARG A 101 11.74 12.61 -1.91
C ARG A 101 10.73 13.72 -2.21
N ILE A 102 9.45 13.46 -1.93
CA ILE A 102 8.34 14.37 -2.25
C ILE A 102 7.90 15.16 -1.02
N MET A 103 7.76 14.47 0.12
CA MET A 103 7.28 15.07 1.36
C MET A 103 8.39 15.88 2.05
N PRO A 104 8.02 16.94 2.78
CA PRO A 104 8.96 17.79 3.50
C PRO A 104 9.89 16.99 4.45
N PRO A 105 11.14 17.43 4.67
CA PRO A 105 12.10 16.72 5.50
C PRO A 105 11.66 16.57 6.96
N GLU A 106 10.81 17.49 7.45
CA GLU A 106 10.25 17.45 8.81
C GLU A 106 9.26 16.29 8.99
N MET A 107 8.65 15.81 7.91
CA MET A 107 7.80 14.62 7.93
C MET A 107 8.69 13.38 7.90
N THR A 108 8.77 12.68 9.02
CA THR A 108 9.63 11.49 9.20
C THR A 108 8.89 10.19 8.94
N GLN A 109 7.59 10.13 9.20
CA GLN A 109 6.76 8.94 9.07
C GLN A 109 5.40 9.32 8.50
N ILE A 110 4.85 8.48 7.63
CA ILE A 110 3.50 8.63 7.08
C ILE A 110 2.88 7.25 6.84
N VAL A 111 1.56 7.15 7.00
CA VAL A 111 0.80 5.96 6.66
C VAL A 111 -0.05 6.26 5.43
N GLN A 112 0.16 5.51 4.34
CA GLN A 112 -0.65 5.55 3.13
C GLN A 112 -1.73 4.48 3.21
N LEU A 113 -2.98 4.85 2.90
CA LEU A 113 -4.17 4.03 3.06
C LEU A 113 -5.07 4.13 1.82
N ASP A 114 -5.61 3.00 1.39
CA ASP A 114 -6.67 2.96 0.40
C ASP A 114 -7.98 3.53 0.95
N LEU A 115 -8.85 4.01 0.05
CA LEU A 115 -10.15 4.59 0.43
C LEU A 115 -11.27 3.55 0.57
N ASP A 116 -11.07 2.30 0.15
CA ASP A 116 -12.02 1.19 0.35
C ASP A 116 -11.64 0.31 1.54
N VAL A 117 -11.24 0.96 2.62
CA VAL A 117 -11.00 0.34 3.92
C VAL A 117 -12.12 0.65 4.93
N LYS A 118 -12.21 -0.17 5.98
CA LYS A 118 -13.05 0.07 7.16
C LYS A 118 -12.24 -0.21 8.42
N TYR A 119 -12.14 0.78 9.29
CA TYR A 119 -11.39 0.70 10.54
C TYR A 119 -12.23 0.00 11.62
N ARG A 120 -11.59 -0.88 12.39
CA ARG A 120 -12.18 -1.60 13.53
C ARG A 120 -11.49 -1.30 14.85
N THR A 121 -10.30 -0.70 14.77
CA THR A 121 -9.49 -0.30 15.92
C THR A 121 -8.97 1.12 15.72
N ASN A 122 -8.42 1.68 16.80
CA ASN A 122 -7.82 3.00 16.80
C ASN A 122 -6.62 3.06 15.82
N ILE A 123 -6.68 3.96 14.83
CA ILE A 123 -5.61 4.12 13.83
C ILE A 123 -4.29 4.57 14.45
N ARG A 124 -4.31 5.21 15.63
CA ARG A 124 -3.10 5.53 16.41
C ARG A 124 -2.25 4.30 16.69
N ASN A 125 -2.87 3.14 16.95
CA ASN A 125 -2.18 1.88 17.22
C ASN A 125 -1.38 1.37 16.00
N LEU A 126 -1.78 1.77 14.78
CA LEU A 126 -1.03 1.43 13.58
C LEU A 126 0.31 2.19 13.54
N PHE A 127 0.37 3.42 14.03
CA PHE A 127 1.63 4.17 14.11
C PHE A 127 2.62 3.53 15.10
N GLU A 128 2.15 2.81 16.12
CA GLU A 128 2.99 2.06 17.06
C GLU A 128 3.72 0.87 16.37
N GLU A 129 3.33 0.47 15.16
CA GLU A 129 4.08 -0.52 14.38
C GLU A 129 5.44 0.02 13.90
N PHE A 130 5.63 1.33 13.77
CA PHE A 130 6.93 1.90 13.42
C PHE A 130 8.01 1.56 14.46
N ASP A 131 7.65 1.48 15.74
CA ASP A 131 8.57 1.13 16.82
C ASP A 131 9.05 -0.34 16.74
N LYS A 132 8.35 -1.17 15.96
CA LYS A 132 8.65 -2.59 15.76
C LYS A 132 9.54 -2.84 14.55
N PHE A 133 9.85 -1.80 13.78
CA PHE A 133 10.70 -1.91 12.59
C PHE A 133 12.10 -2.38 12.99
N GLN A 134 12.53 -3.50 12.42
CA GLN A 134 13.92 -3.94 12.51
C GLN A 134 14.87 -2.87 11.96
N PRO A 135 16.16 -2.86 12.33
CA PRO A 135 17.07 -1.75 12.01
C PRO A 135 17.15 -1.38 10.52
N GLU A 136 17.02 -2.36 9.63
CA GLU A 136 17.08 -2.14 8.17
C GLU A 136 15.71 -1.79 7.54
N ALA A 137 14.62 -2.02 8.27
CA ALA A 137 13.27 -1.85 7.73
C ALA A 137 12.96 -0.37 7.54
N VAL A 138 12.46 -0.04 6.35
CA VAL A 138 12.07 1.32 5.95
C VAL A 138 10.58 1.43 5.61
N ILE A 139 9.93 0.29 5.34
CA ILE A 139 8.51 0.21 5.00
C ILE A 139 7.85 -0.88 5.83
N GLY A 140 6.66 -0.62 6.37
CA GLY A 140 5.78 -1.61 6.97
C GLY A 140 4.62 -1.90 6.03
N ILE A 141 4.41 -3.16 5.67
CA ILE A 141 3.39 -3.53 4.68
C ILE A 141 2.85 -4.94 4.93
N ALA A 142 1.57 -5.15 4.66
CA ALA A 142 0.94 -6.45 4.80
C ALA A 142 1.21 -7.34 3.57
N ARG A 143 1.25 -8.66 3.80
CA ARG A 143 1.32 -9.65 2.72
C ARG A 143 0.05 -9.64 1.87
N GLU A 144 0.21 -9.94 0.60
CA GLU A 144 -0.90 -10.18 -0.33
C GLU A 144 -1.60 -11.51 0.02
N LEU A 145 -2.91 -11.45 0.24
CA LEU A 145 -3.75 -12.57 0.64
C LEU A 145 -4.32 -13.37 -0.54
N GLN A 146 -3.91 -13.06 -1.78
CA GLN A 146 -4.27 -13.80 -2.98
C GLN A 146 -3.03 -14.35 -3.72
N PRO A 147 -3.17 -15.42 -4.52
CA PRO A 147 -2.06 -16.00 -5.29
C PRO A 147 -1.66 -15.18 -6.54
N VAL A 148 -1.89 -13.86 -6.56
CA VAL A 148 -1.56 -12.99 -7.71
C VAL A 148 -0.07 -13.05 -8.06
N TYR A 149 0.81 -13.06 -7.06
CA TYR A 149 2.25 -13.15 -7.31
C TYR A 149 2.73 -14.58 -7.58
N ARG A 150 1.98 -15.61 -7.15
CA ARG A 150 2.19 -16.99 -7.63
C ARG A 150 2.03 -17.06 -9.15
N HIS A 151 1.01 -16.36 -9.67
CA HIS A 151 0.72 -16.23 -11.09
C HIS A 151 1.75 -15.35 -11.81
N ALA A 152 1.97 -14.12 -11.34
CA ALA A 152 2.84 -13.15 -12.01
C ALA A 152 4.30 -13.64 -12.09
N LEU A 153 4.76 -14.44 -11.13
CA LEU A 153 6.12 -14.99 -11.08
C LEU A 153 6.22 -16.43 -11.62
N TRP A 154 5.24 -16.90 -12.38
CA TRP A 154 5.20 -18.30 -12.83
C TRP A 154 6.50 -18.72 -13.55
N GLN A 155 7.07 -17.85 -14.40
CA GLN A 155 8.26 -18.16 -15.16
C GLN A 155 9.48 -18.30 -14.24
N TYR A 156 9.67 -17.36 -13.31
CA TYR A 156 10.73 -17.43 -12.32
C TYR A 156 10.61 -18.69 -11.45
N ARG A 157 9.39 -19.03 -11.00
CA ARG A 157 9.12 -20.23 -10.20
C ARG A 157 9.41 -21.52 -10.97
N ARG A 158 9.11 -21.55 -12.27
CA ARG A 158 9.45 -22.68 -13.15
C ARG A 158 10.97 -22.84 -13.32
N GLU A 159 11.68 -21.73 -13.47
CA GLU A 159 13.15 -21.71 -13.63
C GLU A 159 13.89 -22.00 -12.30
N ASN A 160 13.22 -21.84 -11.15
CA ASN A 160 13.80 -22.03 -9.82
C ASN A 160 12.94 -22.98 -8.95
N PRO A 161 12.91 -24.29 -9.25
CA PRO A 161 12.19 -25.26 -8.44
C PRO A 161 12.61 -25.20 -6.96
N GLY A 162 11.65 -25.20 -6.04
CA GLY A 162 11.91 -25.10 -4.60
C GLY A 162 12.06 -23.68 -4.05
N THR A 163 11.94 -22.65 -4.90
CA THR A 163 11.86 -21.26 -4.41
C THR A 163 10.63 -21.04 -3.52
N VAL A 164 10.78 -20.17 -2.52
CA VAL A 164 9.68 -19.72 -1.64
C VAL A 164 8.94 -18.49 -2.20
N VAL A 165 9.43 -17.95 -3.32
CA VAL A 165 8.87 -16.77 -3.99
C VAL A 165 7.52 -17.11 -4.63
N GLY A 166 6.50 -16.32 -4.31
CA GLY A 166 5.12 -16.51 -4.75
C GLY A 166 4.39 -17.65 -4.03
N GLU A 167 5.01 -18.36 -3.09
CA GLU A 167 4.36 -19.38 -2.26
C GLU A 167 3.51 -18.74 -1.15
N PRO A 168 2.44 -19.42 -0.67
CA PRO A 168 1.69 -18.95 0.48
C PRO A 168 2.59 -18.96 1.74
N PRO A 169 2.23 -18.24 2.81
CA PRO A 169 2.95 -18.31 4.09
C PRO A 169 3.18 -19.78 4.53
N PRO A 170 4.41 -20.17 4.97
CA PRO A 170 5.53 -19.33 5.37
C PRO A 170 6.42 -18.79 4.22
N GLY A 171 6.04 -19.01 2.96
CA GLY A 171 6.70 -18.42 1.79
C GLY A 171 6.47 -16.91 1.63
N ILE A 172 6.82 -16.38 0.46
CA ILE A 172 6.78 -14.96 0.12
C ILE A 172 5.65 -14.70 -0.90
N PRO A 173 4.40 -14.46 -0.47
CA PRO A 173 3.27 -14.29 -1.38
C PRO A 173 3.24 -12.92 -2.06
N GLY A 174 4.20 -12.03 -1.75
CA GLY A 174 4.17 -10.61 -2.12
C GLY A 174 3.39 -9.75 -1.13
N PHE A 175 3.17 -8.49 -1.48
CA PHE A 175 2.57 -7.48 -0.60
C PHE A 175 1.32 -6.85 -1.19
N ASN A 176 0.49 -6.26 -0.33
CA ASN A 176 -0.66 -5.46 -0.73
C ASN A 176 -0.49 -3.99 -0.30
N SER A 177 -0.70 -3.04 -1.21
CA SER A 177 -0.44 -1.60 -0.97
C SER A 177 -1.60 -0.82 -0.34
N GLY A 178 -2.68 -1.49 0.08
CA GLY A 178 -3.82 -0.80 0.71
C GLY A 178 -3.55 -0.23 2.09
N VAL A 179 -2.50 -0.70 2.78
CA VAL A 179 -2.00 -0.16 4.05
C VAL A 179 -0.49 -0.22 4.05
N VAL A 180 0.16 0.94 3.99
CA VAL A 180 1.63 1.06 3.90
C VAL A 180 2.15 2.09 4.89
N LEU A 181 3.05 1.67 5.76
CA LEU A 181 3.79 2.52 6.68
C LEU A 181 5.11 2.89 6.04
N LEU A 182 5.34 4.18 5.84
CA LEU A 182 6.53 4.71 5.18
C LEU A 182 7.36 5.48 6.22
N ASP A 183 8.49 4.92 6.64
CA ASP A 183 9.45 5.66 7.47
C ASP A 183 10.34 6.49 6.54
N LEU A 184 9.85 7.68 6.20
CA LEU A 184 10.50 8.61 5.29
C LEU A 184 11.91 8.99 5.75
N GLY A 185 12.14 9.08 7.06
CA GLY A 185 13.46 9.30 7.64
C GLY A 185 14.43 8.18 7.25
N ARG A 186 14.05 6.93 7.52
CA ARG A 186 14.86 5.76 7.16
C ARG A 186 14.97 5.55 5.65
N MET A 187 13.91 5.81 4.88
CA MET A 187 13.94 5.75 3.41
C MET A 187 14.96 6.76 2.84
N ARG A 188 15.07 7.97 3.40
CA ARG A 188 16.09 8.96 3.01
C ARG A 188 17.50 8.49 3.34
N SER A 189 17.73 7.90 4.52
CA SER A 189 19.07 7.49 4.95
C SER A 189 19.51 6.13 4.41
N SER A 190 18.58 5.29 3.95
CA SER A 190 18.90 3.94 3.48
C SER A 190 19.58 3.97 2.11
N ALA A 191 20.90 3.76 2.11
CA ALA A 191 21.66 3.64 0.87
C ALA A 191 21.21 2.43 0.03
N LEU A 192 20.79 1.34 0.68
CA LEU A 192 20.24 0.18 -0.02
C LEU A 192 18.95 0.52 -0.74
N TYR A 193 17.97 1.11 -0.03
CA TYR A 193 16.68 1.45 -0.63
C TYR A 193 16.85 2.43 -1.80
N ASN A 194 17.65 3.49 -1.63
CA ASN A 194 17.87 4.47 -2.69
C ASN A 194 18.58 3.91 -3.92
N ARG A 195 19.48 2.94 -3.76
CA ARG A 195 20.08 2.22 -4.91
C ARG A 195 19.06 1.38 -5.66
N LEU A 196 18.09 0.76 -4.99
CA LEU A 196 17.04 -0.01 -5.66
C LEU A 196 16.16 0.85 -6.58
N LEU A 197 16.06 2.16 -6.30
CA LEU A 197 15.33 3.11 -7.13
C LEU A 197 16.10 3.54 -8.39
N GLU A 198 17.39 3.22 -8.49
CA GLU A 198 18.19 3.56 -9.67
C GLU A 198 17.73 2.74 -10.89
N PRO A 199 17.58 3.33 -12.09
CA PRO A 199 17.05 2.65 -13.26
C PRO A 199 17.71 1.31 -13.59
N GLY A 200 19.04 1.23 -13.47
CA GLY A 200 19.78 0.00 -13.74
C GLY A 200 19.51 -1.12 -12.73
N ASN A 201 19.18 -0.81 -11.47
CA ASN A 201 18.86 -1.82 -10.46
C ASN A 201 17.39 -2.25 -10.55
N VAL A 202 16.48 -1.32 -10.87
CA VAL A 202 15.09 -1.62 -11.23
C VAL A 202 15.03 -2.64 -12.36
N GLU A 203 15.80 -2.41 -13.43
CA GLU A 203 15.86 -3.30 -14.58
C GLU A 203 16.40 -4.68 -14.20
N LYS A 204 17.52 -4.75 -13.46
CA LYS A 204 18.10 -6.01 -12.99
C LYS A 204 17.12 -6.83 -12.14
N LEU A 205 16.37 -6.17 -11.26
CA LEU A 205 15.34 -6.83 -10.45
C LEU A 205 14.23 -7.43 -11.32
N ALA A 206 13.65 -6.62 -12.21
CA ALA A 206 12.58 -7.07 -13.09
C ALA A 206 13.03 -8.23 -13.98
N GLU A 207 14.25 -8.18 -14.51
CA GLU A 207 14.84 -9.26 -15.31
C GLU A 207 15.10 -10.54 -14.50
N LYS A 208 15.71 -10.41 -13.31
CA LYS A 208 16.01 -11.54 -12.41
C LYS A 208 14.75 -12.33 -12.08
N TYR A 209 13.66 -11.63 -11.77
CA TYR A 209 12.38 -12.24 -11.37
C TYR A 209 11.43 -12.50 -12.54
N ARG A 210 11.86 -12.27 -13.79
CA ARG A 210 11.01 -12.40 -14.99
C ARG A 210 9.67 -11.66 -14.84
N PHE A 211 9.69 -10.53 -14.14
CA PHE A 211 8.48 -9.88 -13.65
C PHE A 211 7.99 -8.81 -14.61
N LYS A 212 6.68 -8.81 -14.86
CA LYS A 212 5.97 -7.72 -15.50
C LYS A 212 4.63 -7.51 -14.79
N GLY A 213 4.46 -6.32 -14.26
CA GLY A 213 3.35 -5.95 -13.38
C GLY A 213 2.37 -4.97 -13.99
N HIS A 214 1.36 -4.63 -13.21
CA HIS A 214 0.40 -3.56 -13.51
C HIS A 214 -0.20 -2.87 -12.28
N LEU A 215 0.32 -3.17 -11.08
CA LEU A 215 -0.19 -2.68 -9.80
C LEU A 215 0.72 -1.62 -9.17
N GLY A 216 1.63 -1.03 -9.95
CA GLY A 216 2.41 0.14 -9.55
C GLY A 216 3.36 -0.15 -8.38
N ASP A 217 3.23 0.62 -7.30
CA ASP A 217 4.01 0.49 -6.09
C ASP A 217 3.99 -0.91 -5.46
N GLN A 218 2.83 -1.56 -5.46
CA GLN A 218 2.64 -2.90 -4.91
C GLN A 218 3.59 -3.91 -5.55
N ASP A 219 3.73 -3.82 -6.88
CA ASP A 219 4.58 -4.70 -7.65
C ASP A 219 6.06 -4.44 -7.39
N PHE A 220 6.46 -3.16 -7.32
CA PHE A 220 7.83 -2.79 -6.98
C PHE A 220 8.21 -3.28 -5.58
N PHE A 221 7.39 -2.99 -4.56
CA PHE A 221 7.65 -3.44 -3.19
C PHE A 221 7.70 -4.96 -3.10
N THR A 222 6.84 -5.67 -3.83
CA THR A 222 6.84 -7.13 -3.85
C THR A 222 8.16 -7.69 -4.36
N VAL A 223 8.64 -7.22 -5.53
CA VAL A 223 9.90 -7.71 -6.10
C VAL A 223 11.10 -7.26 -5.25
N ALA A 224 11.09 -6.03 -4.75
CA ALA A 224 12.13 -5.54 -3.84
C ALA A 224 12.18 -6.34 -2.53
N GLY A 225 11.03 -6.74 -1.99
CA GLY A 225 10.94 -7.57 -0.77
C GLY A 225 11.36 -9.02 -0.97
N MET A 226 11.27 -9.53 -2.21
CA MET A 226 11.83 -10.84 -2.57
C MET A 226 13.37 -10.83 -2.57
N GLU A 227 13.98 -9.71 -3.00
CA GLU A 227 15.43 -9.56 -3.01
C GLU A 227 15.99 -9.17 -1.63
N HIS A 228 15.30 -8.24 -0.96
CA HIS A 228 15.75 -7.58 0.25
C HIS A 228 14.65 -7.54 1.31
N PRO A 229 14.26 -8.69 1.89
CA PRO A 229 13.19 -8.75 2.87
C PRO A 229 13.45 -7.89 4.11
N GLY A 230 14.72 -7.63 4.46
CA GLY A 230 15.11 -6.78 5.59
C GLY A 230 14.64 -5.32 5.50
N LEU A 231 14.32 -4.83 4.29
CA LEU A 231 13.75 -3.49 4.09
C LEU A 231 12.28 -3.38 4.52
N PHE A 232 11.60 -4.51 4.73
CA PHE A 232 10.16 -4.56 4.95
C PHE A 232 9.81 -5.17 6.29
N HIS A 233 9.06 -4.43 7.10
CA HIS A 233 8.39 -4.96 8.29
C HIS A 233 7.04 -5.57 7.89
N PRO A 234 6.86 -6.90 7.97
CA PRO A 234 5.61 -7.53 7.61
C PRO A 234 4.53 -7.23 8.65
N LEU A 235 3.53 -6.43 8.27
CA LEU A 235 2.36 -6.21 9.13
C LEU A 235 1.56 -7.50 9.28
N ASN A 236 0.97 -7.70 10.45
CA ASN A 236 -0.02 -8.76 10.65
C ASN A 236 -1.18 -8.55 9.66
N CYS A 237 -1.69 -9.63 9.06
CA CYS A 237 -2.78 -9.56 8.07
C CYS A 237 -4.05 -8.87 8.61
N THR A 238 -4.24 -8.81 9.92
CA THR A 238 -5.35 -8.09 10.56
C THR A 238 -5.30 -6.58 10.35
N TRP A 239 -4.12 -6.00 10.10
CA TRP A 239 -3.95 -4.59 9.73
C TRP A 239 -4.30 -4.28 8.27
N ASN A 240 -4.48 -5.29 7.43
CA ASN A 240 -4.97 -5.15 6.06
C ASN A 240 -5.68 -6.44 5.65
N ARG A 241 -6.86 -6.70 6.23
CA ARG A 241 -7.66 -7.87 5.88
C ARG A 241 -8.31 -7.61 4.52
N GLN A 242 -7.60 -7.98 3.47
CA GLN A 242 -8.09 -7.95 2.09
C GLN A 242 -9.26 -8.90 1.88
N LEU A 243 -10.31 -8.48 1.20
CA LEU A 243 -11.54 -9.26 1.02
C LEU A 243 -11.70 -9.85 -0.37
N CYS A 244 -10.90 -9.40 -1.34
CA CYS A 244 -10.99 -9.87 -2.71
C CYS A 244 -10.77 -11.38 -2.84
N THR A 245 -11.65 -12.05 -3.59
CA THR A 245 -11.53 -13.48 -3.91
C THR A 245 -11.38 -13.76 -5.39
N TRP A 246 -11.17 -12.73 -6.23
CA TRP A 246 -11.10 -12.87 -7.69
C TRP A 246 -10.22 -14.04 -8.15
N TRP A 247 -8.99 -14.16 -7.62
CA TRP A 247 -8.05 -15.21 -8.03
C TRP A 247 -8.47 -16.64 -7.67
N ARG A 248 -9.36 -16.83 -6.69
CA ARG A 248 -9.93 -18.15 -6.38
C ARG A 248 -10.63 -18.72 -7.60
N ASP A 249 -11.41 -17.88 -8.27
CA ASP A 249 -12.30 -18.26 -9.36
C ASP A 249 -11.57 -18.20 -10.73
N HIS A 250 -10.26 -17.91 -10.74
CA HIS A 250 -9.42 -17.76 -11.95
C HIS A 250 -8.21 -18.70 -11.95
N GLY A 251 -8.42 -19.96 -11.53
CA GLY A 251 -7.46 -21.05 -11.69
C GLY A 251 -6.57 -21.36 -10.48
N TYR A 252 -6.90 -20.82 -9.30
CA TYR A 252 -6.11 -21.05 -8.08
C TYR A 252 -6.96 -21.53 -6.88
N ALA A 253 -8.16 -22.08 -7.13
CA ALA A 253 -9.06 -22.53 -6.08
C ALA A 253 -8.42 -23.57 -5.13
N ASP A 254 -7.53 -24.42 -5.65
CA ASP A 254 -6.81 -25.48 -4.94
C ASP A 254 -5.81 -24.94 -3.89
N VAL A 255 -5.25 -23.75 -4.12
CA VAL A 255 -4.26 -23.14 -3.23
C VAL A 255 -4.77 -21.88 -2.52
N PHE A 256 -5.92 -21.34 -2.93
CA PHE A 256 -6.41 -20.02 -2.50
C PHE A 256 -6.45 -19.84 -0.97
N ASP A 257 -7.00 -20.83 -0.25
CA ASP A 257 -7.17 -20.75 1.20
C ASP A 257 -5.83 -20.69 1.96
N LEU A 258 -4.73 -21.18 1.35
CA LEU A 258 -3.39 -21.08 1.92
C LEU A 258 -2.87 -19.63 1.93
N TYR A 259 -3.34 -18.79 0.99
CA TYR A 259 -3.02 -17.36 0.92
C TYR A 259 -4.01 -16.53 1.74
N PHE A 260 -5.31 -16.86 1.63
CA PHE A 260 -6.39 -15.98 2.09
C PHE A 260 -6.66 -16.06 3.60
N GLN A 261 -6.09 -17.03 4.28
CA GLN A 261 -6.26 -17.21 5.72
C GLN A 261 -5.64 -16.03 6.50
N CYS A 262 -6.48 -15.33 7.26
CA CYS A 262 -6.06 -14.36 8.25
C CYS A 262 -6.76 -14.65 9.58
N ARG A 263 -5.98 -14.82 10.65
CA ARG A 263 -6.48 -15.13 12.00
C ARG A 263 -6.20 -13.96 12.94
N GLY A 264 -7.06 -13.81 13.93
CA GLY A 264 -7.00 -12.71 14.90
C GLY A 264 -8.14 -11.72 14.71
N GLU A 265 -8.24 -10.79 15.65
CA GLU A 265 -9.19 -9.68 15.57
C GLU A 265 -8.77 -8.72 14.46
N VAL A 266 -9.68 -8.45 13.52
CA VAL A 266 -9.38 -7.60 12.36
C VAL A 266 -9.31 -6.15 12.80
N ASN A 267 -8.20 -5.47 12.50
CA ASN A 267 -7.99 -4.05 12.76
C ASN A 267 -8.51 -3.17 11.61
N ILE A 268 -8.27 -3.59 10.36
CA ILE A 268 -8.72 -2.90 9.14
C ILE A 268 -9.18 -3.94 8.13
N TYR A 269 -10.44 -3.82 7.68
CA TYR A 269 -10.93 -4.52 6.49
C TYR A 269 -10.59 -3.73 5.24
N HIS A 270 -10.24 -4.43 4.16
CA HIS A 270 -9.94 -3.83 2.86
C HIS A 270 -10.81 -4.48 1.78
N GLY A 271 -11.78 -3.71 1.28
CA GLY A 271 -12.74 -4.08 0.24
C GLY A 271 -12.17 -4.03 -1.18
N ASN A 272 -10.94 -4.51 -1.36
CA ASN A 272 -10.24 -4.49 -2.65
C ASN A 272 -11.04 -5.25 -3.73
N CYS A 273 -10.76 -4.91 -5.00
CA CYS A 273 -11.50 -5.38 -6.18
C CYS A 273 -13.03 -5.15 -6.11
N ASN A 274 -13.45 -4.08 -5.43
CA ASN A 274 -14.84 -3.70 -5.19
C ASN A 274 -15.65 -4.71 -4.35
N THR A 275 -14.97 -5.49 -3.52
CA THR A 275 -15.61 -6.45 -2.62
C THR A 275 -16.35 -5.70 -1.51
N PRO A 276 -17.66 -5.98 -1.27
CA PRO A 276 -18.38 -5.39 -0.15
C PRO A 276 -17.72 -5.71 1.19
N ILE A 277 -17.55 -4.69 2.03
CA ILE A 277 -17.04 -4.86 3.39
C ILE A 277 -18.20 -5.26 4.31
N PRO A 278 -18.04 -6.27 5.19
CA PRO A 278 -19.04 -6.62 6.20
C PRO A 278 -19.43 -5.43 7.10
N GLU A 279 -20.72 -5.35 7.43
CA GLU A 279 -21.25 -4.33 8.36
C GLU A 279 -20.85 -4.66 9.81
N GLU A 280 -20.82 -5.95 10.16
CA GLU A 280 -20.51 -6.49 11.50
C GLU A 280 -19.03 -6.73 11.76
#